data_AF-A0A9X9F2C7-F1
#
_entry.id   AF-A0A9X9F2C7-F1
#
_cell.length_a   1.000
_cell.length_b   1.000
_cell.length_c   1.000
_cell.angle_alpha   90.00
_cell.angle_beta   90.00
_cell.angle_gamma   90.00
#
_symmetry.space_group_name_H-M   'P 1'
#
loop_
_entity.id
_entity.type
_entity.pdbx_description
1 polymer ?
#
loop_
_entity_poly.entity_id
_entity_poly.type
_entity_poly.pdbx_seq_one_letter_code
_entity_poly.pdbx_strand_id
1 'polypeptide(L)'
;MLDKFTQQVLLSSEKLKKEKEYWLDKLSGDVELSRFPCDCLSLNSIQASKESYYCQFPSDIAKRAVAISNNSDMLLYTILLSGVKYLLSRYTDRDDVVIGMPVFKQGQEETIFQNNFLLLRTQINQEDNFKEIIYKIKETILESNEHCHFPFNKLTQLLSLGGESNN
;
A
#
# COMPACT_ATOMS: atom_id res chain seq x y z
N MET A 1 11.45 37.54 17.35
CA MET A 1 11.37 36.14 17.82
C MET A 1 10.07 35.59 17.27
N LEU A 2 10.09 34.74 16.23
CA LEU A 2 8.85 34.20 15.67
C LEU A 2 8.10 33.43 16.76
N ASP A 3 6.81 33.68 16.93
CA ASP A 3 5.97 32.98 17.89
C ASP A 3 5.92 31.47 17.58
N LYS A 4 5.91 30.66 18.64
CA LYS A 4 5.96 29.19 18.61
C LYS A 4 4.86 28.60 17.72
N PHE A 5 3.70 29.26 17.66
CA PHE A 5 2.60 28.91 16.77
C PHE A 5 2.95 29.04 15.28
N THR A 6 3.64 30.12 14.89
CA THR A 6 4.04 30.36 13.49
C THR A 6 5.08 29.34 13.05
N GLN A 7 6.03 28.99 13.93
CA GLN A 7 6.99 27.92 13.67
C GLN A 7 6.30 26.57 13.47
N GLN A 8 5.29 26.24 14.29
CA GLN A 8 4.54 24.99 14.19
C GLN A 8 3.70 24.90 12.90
N VAL A 9 3.08 26.01 12.46
CA VAL A 9 2.35 26.08 11.18
C VAL A 9 3.30 25.93 9.99
N LEU A 10 4.46 26.59 10.02
CA LEU A 10 5.48 26.48 8.96
C LEU A 10 6.06 25.06 8.87
N LEU A 11 6.40 24.44 10.00
CA LEU A 11 6.88 23.05 10.02
C LEU A 11 5.82 22.07 9.49
N SER A 12 4.54 22.32 9.78
CA SER A 12 3.43 21.50 9.28
C SER A 12 3.23 21.67 7.77
N SER A 13 3.37 22.89 7.24
CA SER A 13 3.24 23.15 5.81
C SER A 13 4.43 22.60 5.01
N GLU A 14 5.66 22.71 5.53
CA GLU A 14 6.85 22.10 4.93
C GLU A 14 6.79 20.57 4.94
N LYS A 15 6.37 19.97 6.05
CA LYS A 15 6.18 18.52 6.14
C LYS A 15 5.16 18.04 5.11
N LEU A 16 3.99 18.68 5.02
CA LEU A 16 2.96 18.29 4.06
C LEU A 16 3.42 18.46 2.61
N LYS A 17 4.25 19.46 2.32
CA LYS A 17 4.86 19.65 1.00
C LYS A 17 5.81 18.50 0.65
N LYS A 18 6.65 18.05 1.59
CA LYS A 18 7.52 16.89 1.40
C LYS A 18 6.73 15.60 1.18
N GLU A 19 5.67 15.38 1.95
CA GLU A 19 4.79 14.22 1.75
C GLU A 19 4.12 14.25 0.36
N LYS A 20 3.67 15.42 -0.09
CA LYS A 20 3.16 15.59 -1.45
C LYS A 20 4.21 15.19 -2.50
N GLU A 21 5.43 15.70 -2.37
CA GLU A 21 6.52 15.44 -3.31
C GLU A 21 6.88 13.95 -3.35
N TYR A 22 6.99 13.30 -2.18
CA TYR A 22 7.19 11.86 -2.08
C TYR A 22 6.11 11.08 -2.84
N TRP A 23 4.83 11.40 -2.64
CA TRP A 23 3.76 10.65 -3.29
C TRP A 23 3.70 10.87 -4.80
N LEU A 24 3.98 12.10 -5.26
CA LEU A 24 4.06 12.39 -6.70
C LEU A 24 5.20 11.61 -7.35
N ASP A 25 6.35 11.48 -6.68
CA ASP A 25 7.49 10.69 -7.16
C ASP A 25 7.18 9.18 -7.11
N LYS A 26 6.77 8.67 -5.93
CA LYS A 26 6.49 7.25 -5.68
C LYS A 26 5.43 6.69 -6.63
N LEU A 27 4.41 7.49 -6.97
CA LEU A 27 3.31 7.08 -7.85
C LEU A 27 3.43 7.65 -9.27
N SER A 28 4.58 8.22 -9.64
CA SER A 28 4.84 8.69 -11.01
C SER A 28 4.97 7.53 -12.01
N GLY A 29 4.82 7.83 -13.30
CA GLY A 29 4.90 6.84 -14.37
C GLY A 29 3.61 6.03 -14.53
N ASP A 30 3.67 5.00 -15.37
CA ASP A 30 2.50 4.21 -15.73
C ASP A 30 2.16 3.22 -14.62
N VAL A 31 1.21 3.61 -13.75
CA VAL A 31 0.55 2.68 -12.84
C VAL A 31 -0.56 1.98 -13.62
N GLU A 32 -0.21 0.89 -14.29
CA GLU A 32 -1.21 0.05 -14.94
C GLU A 32 -2.06 -0.68 -13.90
N LEU A 33 -3.38 -0.63 -14.06
CA LEU A 33 -4.30 -1.44 -13.27
C LEU A 33 -4.01 -2.92 -13.53
N SER A 34 -3.55 -3.63 -12.50
CA SER A 34 -3.34 -5.07 -12.56
C SER A 34 -4.63 -5.77 -13.00
N ARG A 35 -4.59 -6.39 -14.18
CA ARG A 35 -5.64 -7.28 -14.65
C ARG A 35 -5.23 -8.70 -14.32
N PHE A 36 -5.96 -9.31 -13.39
CA PHE A 36 -5.85 -10.76 -13.21
C PHE A 36 -6.38 -11.45 -14.46
N PRO A 37 -5.85 -12.64 -14.80
CA PRO A 37 -6.53 -13.54 -15.71
C PRO A 37 -7.95 -13.77 -15.18
N CYS A 38 -8.95 -13.23 -15.88
CA CYS A 38 -10.34 -13.45 -15.56
C CYS A 38 -10.85 -14.62 -16.39
N ASP A 39 -11.44 -15.61 -15.71
CA ASP A 39 -12.04 -16.78 -16.36
C ASP A 39 -13.27 -16.42 -17.21
N CYS A 40 -13.84 -15.23 -17.00
CA CYS A 40 -15.00 -14.76 -17.74
C CYS A 40 -14.82 -13.31 -18.20
N LEU A 41 -15.11 -13.03 -19.48
CA LEU A 41 -15.18 -11.68 -20.02
C LEU A 41 -16.42 -11.00 -19.44
N SER A 42 -16.22 -10.03 -18.55
CA SER A 42 -17.31 -9.20 -18.03
C SER A 42 -17.82 -8.28 -19.13
N LEU A 43 -18.75 -8.79 -19.93
CA LEU A 43 -19.58 -8.01 -20.83
C LEU A 43 -20.89 -7.72 -20.09
N ASN A 44 -20.95 -6.58 -19.40
CA ASN A 44 -22.19 -5.89 -19.00
C ASN A 44 -22.95 -6.32 -17.73
N SER A 45 -22.36 -7.00 -16.73
CA SER A 45 -23.06 -7.21 -15.46
C SER A 45 -22.80 -6.08 -14.45
N ILE A 46 -23.78 -5.20 -14.27
CA ILE A 46 -23.83 -4.15 -13.23
C ILE A 46 -23.88 -4.74 -11.81
N GLN A 47 -24.12 -6.05 -11.67
CA GLN A 47 -24.06 -6.77 -10.40
C GLN A 47 -22.71 -7.47 -10.23
N ALA A 48 -21.83 -6.87 -9.43
CA ALA A 48 -20.71 -7.59 -8.85
C ALA A 48 -21.24 -8.54 -7.76
N SER A 49 -21.18 -9.85 -7.99
CA SER A 49 -21.31 -10.83 -6.91
C SER A 49 -19.96 -10.99 -6.21
N LYS A 50 -19.99 -11.16 -4.89
CA LYS A 50 -18.79 -11.39 -4.08
C LYS A 50 -18.92 -12.74 -3.40
N GLU A 51 -17.90 -13.56 -3.53
CA GLU A 51 -17.75 -14.82 -2.79
C GLU A 51 -16.45 -14.76 -1.98
N SER A 52 -16.43 -15.47 -0.85
CA SER A 52 -15.26 -15.52 0.04
C SER A 52 -14.75 -16.96 0.10
N TYR A 53 -13.48 -17.14 -0.24
CA TYR A 53 -12.79 -18.42 -0.10
C TYR A 53 -11.85 -18.37 1.10
N TYR A 54 -11.92 -19.41 1.93
CA TYR A 54 -11.07 -19.56 3.09
C TYR A 54 -10.08 -20.69 2.85
N CYS A 55 -8.80 -20.41 3.10
CA CYS A 55 -7.74 -21.41 3.11
C CYS A 55 -7.05 -21.41 4.47
N GLN A 56 -6.61 -22.59 4.91
CA GLN A 56 -5.83 -22.75 6.13
C GLN A 56 -4.39 -23.11 5.77
N PHE A 57 -3.45 -22.41 6.38
CA PHE A 57 -2.04 -22.81 6.30
C PHE A 57 -1.81 -24.06 7.17
N PRO A 58 -1.02 -25.03 6.69
CA PRO A 58 -0.51 -26.10 7.52
C PRO A 58 0.16 -25.57 8.79
N SER A 59 -0.09 -26.24 9.92
CA SER A 59 0.32 -25.72 11.24
C SER A 59 1.84 -25.55 11.39
N ASP A 60 2.63 -26.37 10.70
CA ASP A 60 4.08 -26.29 10.66
C ASP A 60 4.55 -25.04 9.90
N ILE A 61 3.91 -24.70 8.77
CA ILE A 61 4.18 -23.48 8.00
C ILE A 61 3.84 -22.24 8.83
N ALA A 62 2.66 -22.22 9.45
CA ALA A 62 2.23 -21.10 10.28
C ALA A 62 3.20 -20.85 11.45
N LYS A 63 3.59 -21.90 12.16
CA LYS A 63 4.58 -21.81 13.26
C LYS A 63 5.93 -21.29 12.78
N ARG A 64 6.42 -21.75 11.63
CA ARG A 64 7.68 -21.25 11.05
C ARG A 64 7.58 -19.77 10.66
N ALA A 65 6.47 -19.33 10.08
CA ALA A 65 6.28 -17.92 9.73
C ALA A 65 6.31 -17.02 10.98
N VAL A 66 5.62 -17.41 12.05
CA VAL A 66 5.65 -16.70 13.35
C VAL A 66 7.04 -16.73 14.00
N ALA A 67 7.76 -17.85 13.88
CA ALA A 67 9.12 -17.94 14.40
C ALA A 67 10.09 -17.02 13.64
N ILE A 68 10.01 -16.98 12.30
CA ILE A 68 10.82 -16.08 11.46
C ILE A 68 10.47 -14.62 11.75
N SER A 69 9.21 -14.32 12.07
CA SER A 69 8.80 -12.97 12.47
C SER A 69 9.22 -12.59 13.89
N ASN A 70 9.87 -13.48 14.64
CA ASN A 70 10.21 -13.30 16.05
C ASN A 70 9.00 -12.85 16.90
N ASN A 71 7.81 -13.40 16.61
CA ASN A 71 6.53 -13.01 17.23
C ASN A 71 6.15 -11.54 17.04
N SER A 72 6.73 -10.82 16.07
CA SER A 72 6.30 -9.48 15.70
C SER A 72 5.18 -9.56 14.66
N ASP A 73 4.02 -9.00 14.98
CA ASP A 73 2.88 -8.91 14.06
C ASP A 73 3.22 -8.12 12.80
N MET A 74 3.99 -7.04 12.94
CA MET A 74 4.41 -6.20 11.81
C MET A 74 5.36 -6.96 10.87
N LEU A 75 6.27 -7.75 11.43
CA LEU A 75 7.18 -8.56 10.62
C LEU A 75 6.45 -9.73 9.98
N LEU A 76 5.48 -10.35 10.68
CA LEU A 76 4.62 -11.39 10.12
C LEU A 76 3.79 -10.84 8.96
N TYR A 77 3.18 -9.66 9.14
CA TYR A 77 2.48 -8.94 8.08
C TYR A 77 3.38 -8.69 6.87
N THR A 78 4.60 -8.20 7.10
CA THR A 78 5.58 -7.94 6.03
C THR A 78 5.91 -9.22 5.25
N ILE A 79 6.14 -10.35 5.93
CA ILE A 79 6.41 -11.65 5.31
C ILE A 79 5.22 -12.12 4.47
N LEU A 80 4.00 -12.05 5.00
CA LEU A 80 2.79 -12.46 4.28
C LEU A 80 2.52 -11.56 3.07
N LEU A 81 2.63 -10.25 3.24
CA LEU A 81 2.50 -9.28 2.15
C LEU A 81 3.56 -9.51 1.06
N SER A 82 4.76 -9.93 1.44
CA SER A 82 5.82 -10.31 0.50
C SER A 82 5.42 -11.49 -0.37
N GLY A 83 4.84 -12.52 0.23
CA GLY A 83 4.28 -13.65 -0.51
C GLY A 83 3.17 -13.22 -1.47
N VAL A 84 2.23 -12.39 -1.01
CA VAL A 84 1.14 -11.87 -1.85
C VAL A 84 1.68 -11.07 -3.03
N LYS A 85 2.53 -10.06 -2.79
CA LYS A 85 3.09 -9.21 -3.86
C LYS A 85 3.89 -10.01 -4.87
N TYR A 86 4.67 -10.98 -4.42
CA TYR A 86 5.40 -11.88 -5.31
C TYR A 86 4.45 -12.72 -6.18
N LEU A 87 3.39 -13.30 -5.60
CA LEU A 87 2.38 -14.03 -6.36
C LEU A 87 1.67 -13.12 -7.38
N LEU A 88 1.30 -11.90 -6.99
CA LEU A 88 0.70 -10.94 -7.89
C LEU A 88 1.59 -10.66 -9.08
N SER A 89 2.87 -10.35 -8.83
CA SER A 89 3.86 -10.10 -9.88
C SER A 89 3.96 -11.28 -10.86
N ARG A 90 3.97 -12.52 -10.34
CA ARG A 90 4.05 -13.74 -11.16
C ARG A 90 2.77 -14.01 -11.96
N TYR A 91 1.59 -13.71 -11.42
CA TYR A 91 0.32 -13.94 -12.12
C TYR A 91 -0.01 -12.86 -13.15
N THR A 92 0.53 -11.66 -13.00
CA THR A 92 0.29 -10.55 -13.94
C THR A 92 1.45 -10.30 -14.90
N ASP A 93 2.59 -10.97 -14.70
CA ASP A 93 3.86 -10.73 -15.40
C ASP A 93 4.28 -9.25 -15.32
N ARG A 94 4.07 -8.64 -14.14
CA ARG A 94 4.42 -7.26 -13.84
C ARG A 94 5.30 -7.19 -12.60
N ASP A 95 6.39 -6.46 -12.72
CA ASP A 95 7.33 -6.26 -11.62
C ASP A 95 6.91 -5.09 -10.72
N ASP A 96 6.09 -4.16 -11.21
CA ASP A 96 5.56 -3.04 -10.44
C ASP A 96 4.21 -3.39 -9.79
N VAL A 97 4.18 -3.54 -8.47
CA VAL A 97 2.98 -3.97 -7.73
C VAL A 97 2.54 -2.90 -6.71
N VAL A 98 1.32 -2.40 -6.89
CA VAL A 98 0.65 -1.48 -5.96
C VAL A 98 -0.45 -2.21 -5.19
N ILE A 99 -0.40 -2.18 -3.86
CA ILE A 99 -1.45 -2.70 -2.97
C ILE A 99 -1.85 -1.62 -1.96
N GLY A 100 -3.15 -1.50 -1.67
CA GLY A 100 -3.66 -0.70 -0.56
C GLY A 100 -3.61 -1.46 0.77
N MET A 101 -2.99 -0.87 1.78
CA MET A 101 -3.00 -1.35 3.17
C MET A 101 -3.97 -0.48 3.99
N PRO A 102 -4.94 -1.07 4.70
CA PRO A 102 -5.79 -0.30 5.62
C PRO A 102 -4.94 0.44 6.67
N VAL A 103 -5.26 1.71 6.93
CA VAL A 103 -4.61 2.47 8.00
C VAL A 103 -5.12 1.97 9.35
N PHE A 104 -4.23 1.39 10.17
CA PHE A 104 -4.56 1.01 11.54
C PHE A 104 -4.58 2.24 12.46
N LYS A 105 -5.78 2.75 12.75
CA LYS A 105 -6.00 3.89 13.66
C LYS A 105 -6.00 3.43 15.13
N GLN A 106 -4.89 2.89 15.63
CA GLN A 106 -4.80 2.52 17.05
C GLN A 106 -4.62 3.75 17.93
N GLY A 107 -5.63 4.08 18.76
CA GLY A 107 -5.51 5.02 19.88
C GLY A 107 -5.35 6.50 19.52
N GLN A 108 -5.49 6.88 18.26
CA GLN A 108 -5.51 8.26 17.79
C GLN A 108 -6.93 8.65 17.39
N GLU A 109 -7.33 9.90 17.65
CA GLU A 109 -8.63 10.40 17.18
C GLU A 109 -8.74 10.20 15.66
N GLU A 110 -9.90 9.72 15.20
CA GLU A 110 -10.17 9.45 13.78
C GLU A 110 -9.84 10.62 12.86
N THR A 111 -9.81 11.83 13.42
CA THR A 111 -9.50 13.15 12.85
C THR A 111 -8.07 13.30 12.32
N ILE A 112 -7.10 12.50 12.78
CA ILE A 112 -5.68 12.67 12.39
C ILE A 112 -5.39 12.03 11.02
N PHE A 113 -6.08 10.94 10.67
CA PHE A 113 -5.85 10.21 9.43
C PHE A 113 -6.89 10.58 8.37
N GLN A 114 -6.43 11.31 7.34
CA GLN A 114 -7.26 11.69 6.19
C GLN A 114 -7.48 10.54 5.20
N ASN A 115 -6.72 9.45 5.34
CA ASN A 115 -6.70 8.31 4.43
C ASN A 115 -7.27 7.04 5.07
N ASN A 116 -8.06 6.29 4.30
CA ASN A 116 -8.55 4.96 4.71
C ASN A 116 -7.51 3.86 4.41
N PHE A 117 -6.70 4.06 3.37
CA PHE A 117 -5.67 3.12 2.93
C PHE A 117 -4.37 3.86 2.63
N LEU A 118 -3.23 3.20 2.85
CA LEU A 118 -1.92 3.59 2.36
C LEU A 118 -1.58 2.76 1.13
N LEU A 119 -1.06 3.41 0.10
CA LEU A 119 -0.55 2.70 -1.07
C LEU A 119 0.86 2.20 -0.79
N LEU A 120 1.10 0.94 -1.15
CA LEU A 120 2.38 0.27 -1.07
C LEU A 120 2.77 -0.11 -2.50
N ARG A 121 3.49 0.78 -3.21
CA ARG A 121 4.07 0.47 -4.53
C ARG A 121 5.48 -0.08 -4.35
N THR A 122 5.74 -1.26 -4.92
CA THR A 122 7.05 -1.92 -4.82
C THR A 122 7.40 -2.58 -6.14
N GLN A 123 8.65 -2.40 -6.58
CA GLN A 123 9.25 -3.13 -7.69
C GLN A 123 9.77 -4.48 -7.18
N ILE A 124 9.24 -5.57 -7.75
CA ILE A 124 9.56 -6.95 -7.44
C ILE A 124 10.30 -7.51 -8.65
N ASN A 125 11.60 -7.73 -8.55
CA ASN A 125 12.35 -8.34 -9.66
C ASN A 125 12.30 -9.86 -9.50
N GLN A 126 12.16 -10.59 -10.61
CA GLN A 126 12.17 -12.06 -10.56
C GLN A 126 13.50 -12.67 -10.10
N GLU A 127 14.59 -11.90 -10.18
CA GLU A 127 15.91 -12.30 -9.71
C GLU A 127 16.11 -12.07 -8.20
N ASP A 128 15.25 -11.28 -7.55
CA ASP A 128 15.36 -11.02 -6.11
C ASP A 128 15.09 -12.32 -5.33
N ASN A 129 15.91 -12.59 -4.32
CA ASN A 129 15.57 -13.62 -3.35
C ASN A 129 14.49 -13.12 -2.38
N PHE A 130 13.82 -14.06 -1.71
CA PHE A 130 12.69 -13.72 -0.83
C PHE A 130 13.06 -12.76 0.32
N LYS A 131 14.32 -12.79 0.77
CA LYS A 131 14.80 -11.88 1.83
C LYS A 131 14.90 -10.44 1.32
N GLU A 132 15.39 -10.24 0.10
CA GLU A 132 15.42 -8.94 -0.57
C GLU A 132 14.02 -8.37 -0.76
N ILE A 133 13.07 -9.20 -1.18
CA ILE A 133 11.66 -8.82 -1.31
C ILE A 133 11.10 -8.34 0.04
N ILE A 134 11.36 -9.07 1.13
CA ILE A 134 10.93 -8.66 2.48
C ILE A 134 11.52 -7.29 2.86
N TYR A 135 12.80 -7.04 2.56
CA TYR A 135 13.42 -5.75 2.85
C TYR A 135 12.80 -4.61 2.06
N LYS A 136 12.61 -4.77 0.74
CA LYS A 136 11.95 -3.77 -0.12
C LYS A 136 10.54 -3.43 0.36
N ILE A 137 9.79 -4.44 0.78
CA ILE A 137 8.43 -4.25 1.26
C ILE A 137 8.42 -3.59 2.64
N LYS A 138 9.33 -3.98 3.54
CA LYS A 138 9.49 -3.32 4.84
C LYS A 138 9.77 -1.83 4.68
N GLU A 139 10.72 -1.48 3.80
CA GLU A 139 11.06 -0.09 3.49
C GLU A 139 9.85 0.66 2.92
N THR A 140 9.16 0.07 1.94
CA THR A 140 7.93 0.65 1.38
C THR A 140 6.87 0.93 2.46
N ILE A 141 6.68 0.03 3.41
CA ILE A 141 5.70 0.24 4.49
C ILE A 141 6.12 1.40 5.41
N LEU A 142 7.42 1.49 5.75
CA LEU A 142 7.94 2.57 6.58
C LEU A 142 7.78 3.92 5.88
N GLU A 143 8.22 4.03 4.63
CA GLU A 143 8.08 5.25 3.82
C GLU A 143 6.61 5.66 3.67
N SER A 144 5.72 4.73 3.34
CA SER A 144 4.28 5.04 3.20
C SER A 144 3.65 5.48 4.52
N ASN A 145 4.13 4.97 5.66
CA ASN A 145 3.66 5.39 6.98
C ASN A 145 4.20 6.78 7.37
N GLU A 146 5.45 7.09 7.04
CA GLU A 146 6.03 8.42 7.29
C GLU A 146 5.29 9.54 6.55
N HIS A 147 4.73 9.23 5.37
CA HIS A 147 3.99 10.17 4.52
C HIS A 147 2.46 9.95 4.55
N CYS A 148 1.92 9.35 5.62
CA CYS A 148 0.51 8.98 5.70
C CYS A 148 -0.49 10.15 5.85
N HIS A 149 0.00 11.38 6.12
CA HIS A 149 -0.86 12.53 6.42
C HIS A 149 -1.33 13.24 5.17
N PHE A 150 -0.65 13.08 4.04
CA PHE A 150 -1.06 13.69 2.79
C PHE A 150 -2.36 13.06 2.26
N PRO A 151 -3.43 13.84 2.05
CA PRO A 151 -4.73 13.32 1.64
C PRO A 151 -4.74 12.67 0.24
N PHE A 152 -5.21 11.43 0.19
CA PHE A 152 -5.28 10.60 -1.02
C PHE A 152 -6.22 11.19 -2.09
N ASN A 153 -7.33 11.80 -1.68
CA ASN A 153 -8.24 12.47 -2.63
C ASN A 153 -7.58 13.66 -3.36
N LYS A 154 -6.60 14.34 -2.73
CA LYS A 154 -5.80 15.36 -3.41
C LYS A 154 -4.77 14.71 -4.33
N LEU A 155 -4.22 13.56 -3.94
CA LEU A 155 -3.25 12.82 -4.73
C LEU A 155 -3.86 12.30 -6.05
N THR A 156 -5.07 11.75 -6.02
CA THR A 156 -5.76 11.27 -7.22
C THR A 156 -6.05 12.40 -8.22
N GLN A 157 -6.42 13.59 -7.73
CA GLN A 157 -6.60 14.79 -8.57
C GLN A 157 -5.30 15.21 -9.25
N LEU A 158 -4.17 15.18 -8.53
CA LEU A 158 -2.87 15.59 -9.05
C LEU A 158 -2.28 14.61 -10.05
N LEU A 159 -2.49 13.30 -9.86
CA LEU A 159 -2.01 12.25 -10.75
C LEU A 159 -2.96 11.99 -11.93
N SER A 160 -4.04 12.78 -12.07
CA SER A 160 -5.09 12.57 -13.07
C SER A 160 -5.66 11.14 -13.06
N LEU A 161 -5.59 10.44 -11.92
CA LEU A 161 -6.19 9.12 -11.68
C LEU A 161 -7.70 9.22 -11.42
N GLY A 162 -8.28 10.41 -11.64
CA GLY A 162 -9.72 10.64 -11.62
C GLY A 162 -10.36 10.00 -12.85
N GLY A 163 -10.72 8.73 -12.74
CA GLY A 163 -11.86 8.22 -13.51
C GLY A 163 -13.06 9.10 -13.20
N GLU A 164 -13.81 9.46 -14.25
CA GLU A 164 -14.97 10.33 -14.17
C GLU A 164 -15.82 10.01 -12.93
N SER A 165 -16.01 11.03 -12.11
CA SER A 165 -17.03 11.06 -11.09
C SER A 165 -18.39 10.85 -11.77
N ASN A 166 -18.79 9.60 -11.97
CA ASN A 166 -20.14 9.29 -12.40
C ASN A 166 -21.09 9.65 -11.26
N ASN A 167 -21.77 10.76 -11.52
CA ASN A 167 -22.96 11.29 -10.87
C ASN A 167 -24.04 10.22 -10.66
#